data_AF-A0ABD3R3J9-F1
#
_entry.id   AF-A0ABD3R3J9-F1
#
_cell.length_a   1.000
_cell.length_b   1.000
_cell.length_c   1.000
_cell.angle_alpha   90.00
_cell.angle_beta   90.00
_cell.angle_gamma   90.00
#
_symmetry.space_group_name_H-M   'P 1'
#
loop_
_entity.id
_entity.type
_entity.pdbx_description
1 polymer ?
#
loop_
_entity_poly.entity_id
_entity_poly.type
_entity_poly.pdbx_seq_one_letter_code
_entity_poly.pdbx_strand_id
1 'polypeptide(L)'
;MVDDLSTPPSADDNDDECGGAESALRDNISRKGKNAYYYAHAHRATGPEWDGKIEPRLLSTTSSGNLSASSSDAGIVGGGGVAPIPSSSCRASLMARSNITNYAFLDEDARVRIYVELPGVGNCRDEDVLLDFTERSLCLTVKNYVPPSPKNVADTSVELVVDCTALEGAGGEDASPKRGEDRSLSLGRLYAEIEGATFRKKAERVIITLTKKDKKRAWSAVIA
;
A
#
# COMPACT_ATOMS: atom_id res chain seq x y z
N MET A 1 50.37 24.81 -52.54
CA MET A 1 49.42 25.67 -51.81
C MET A 1 48.15 25.67 -52.64
N VAL A 2 47.44 24.54 -52.54
CA VAL A 2 46.10 24.36 -51.94
C VAL A 2 45.00 24.65 -52.97
N ASP A 3 44.65 23.58 -53.66
CA ASP A 3 43.50 23.44 -54.57
C ASP A 3 42.18 23.65 -53.80
N ASP A 4 41.36 24.55 -54.32
CA ASP A 4 40.02 24.91 -53.85
C ASP A 4 39.00 23.93 -54.47
N LEU A 5 38.63 22.90 -53.69
CA LEU A 5 37.56 21.96 -54.04
C LEU A 5 36.22 22.50 -53.56
N SER A 6 35.57 23.29 -54.42
CA SER A 6 34.13 23.54 -54.37
C SER A 6 33.37 22.31 -54.89
N THR A 7 32.83 21.50 -53.97
CA THR A 7 31.78 20.52 -54.27
C THR A 7 30.52 20.92 -53.51
N PRO A 8 29.43 21.34 -54.18
CA PRO A 8 28.15 21.49 -53.53
C PRO A 8 27.56 20.10 -53.21
N PRO A 9 27.02 19.85 -52.01
CA PRO A 9 26.22 18.66 -51.78
C PRO A 9 24.89 18.82 -52.50
N SER A 10 24.67 17.99 -53.50
CA SER A 10 23.36 17.74 -54.09
C SER A 10 22.43 17.19 -53.01
N ALA A 11 21.38 17.96 -52.72
CA ALA A 11 20.20 17.49 -52.01
C ALA A 11 19.39 16.65 -52.99
N ASP A 12 19.72 15.36 -53.07
CA ASP A 12 18.84 14.37 -53.67
C ASP A 12 17.84 13.90 -52.60
N ASP A 13 16.60 14.30 -52.82
CA ASP A 13 15.37 13.77 -52.24
C ASP A 13 15.43 12.23 -52.19
N ASN A 14 15.62 11.68 -50.98
CA ASN A 14 15.18 10.33 -50.66
C ASN A 14 14.02 10.45 -49.67
N ASP A 15 12.83 10.59 -50.26
CA ASP A 15 11.57 10.18 -49.67
C ASP A 15 11.62 8.67 -49.40
N ASP A 16 12.06 8.25 -48.22
CA ASP A 16 11.82 6.89 -47.73
C ASP A 16 11.39 6.92 -46.26
N GLU A 17 10.07 6.87 -46.12
CA GLU A 17 9.25 6.54 -44.97
C GLU A 17 9.76 6.91 -43.58
N CYS A 18 9.13 7.98 -43.08
CA CYS A 18 8.79 8.14 -41.68
C CYS A 18 8.05 6.88 -41.18
N GLY A 19 8.81 5.87 -40.78
CA GLY A 19 8.38 4.80 -39.87
C GLY A 19 8.16 5.40 -38.49
N GLY A 20 7.26 6.38 -38.40
CA GLY A 20 6.76 6.90 -37.15
C GLY A 20 6.28 5.69 -36.39
N ALA A 21 6.84 5.50 -35.19
CA ALA A 21 6.44 4.43 -34.29
C ALA A 21 4.94 4.56 -34.07
N GLU A 22 4.17 3.88 -34.91
CA GLU A 22 2.74 3.76 -34.76
C GLU A 22 2.58 3.21 -33.36
N SER A 23 1.97 4.00 -32.48
CA SER A 23 1.76 3.61 -31.10
C SER A 23 1.30 2.16 -31.08
N ALA A 24 1.84 1.33 -30.19
CA ALA A 24 1.47 -0.09 -30.07
C ALA A 24 -0.06 -0.32 -30.04
N LEU A 25 -0.80 0.73 -29.68
CA LEU A 25 -2.24 0.88 -29.70
C LEU A 25 -2.85 0.95 -31.12
N ARG A 26 -2.28 1.72 -32.06
CA ARG A 26 -2.70 1.77 -33.48
C ARG A 26 -2.47 0.45 -34.19
N ASP A 27 -1.29 -0.15 -34.01
CA ASP A 27 -0.96 -1.46 -34.58
C ASP A 27 -1.90 -2.56 -34.05
N ASN A 28 -2.29 -2.52 -32.77
CA ASN A 28 -3.31 -3.43 -32.21
C ASN A 28 -4.69 -3.26 -32.85
N ILE A 29 -5.13 -2.01 -33.08
CA ILE A 29 -6.44 -1.72 -33.69
C ILE A 29 -6.46 -2.16 -35.16
N SER A 30 -5.38 -1.92 -35.90
CA SER A 30 -5.26 -2.38 -37.29
C SER A 30 -5.26 -3.90 -37.39
N ARG A 31 -4.53 -4.59 -36.51
CA ARG A 31 -4.42 -6.07 -36.51
C ARG A 31 -5.70 -6.78 -36.06
N LYS A 32 -6.40 -6.27 -35.04
CA LYS A 32 -7.65 -6.88 -34.55
C LYS A 32 -8.90 -6.39 -35.30
N GLY A 33 -8.77 -5.32 -36.08
CA GLY A 33 -9.86 -4.72 -36.84
C GLY A 33 -10.94 -4.07 -35.98
N LYS A 34 -11.90 -3.38 -36.64
CA LYS A 34 -13.05 -2.70 -36.02
C LYS A 34 -14.01 -3.61 -35.25
N ASN A 35 -13.78 -4.93 -35.23
CA ASN A 35 -14.66 -5.94 -34.63
C ASN A 35 -14.09 -6.56 -33.34
N ALA A 36 -12.98 -6.06 -32.80
CA ALA A 36 -12.39 -6.56 -31.56
C ALA A 36 -13.36 -6.51 -30.36
N TYR A 37 -14.35 -5.60 -30.40
CA TYR A 37 -15.32 -5.39 -29.31
C TYR A 37 -16.32 -6.56 -29.15
N TYR A 38 -16.49 -7.42 -30.16
CA TYR A 38 -17.53 -8.47 -30.16
C TYR A 38 -17.04 -9.86 -29.70
N TYR A 39 -15.73 -10.06 -29.50
CA TYR A 39 -15.19 -11.37 -29.12
C TYR A 39 -15.02 -11.59 -27.61
N ALA A 40 -15.27 -10.58 -26.77
CA ALA A 40 -15.16 -10.73 -25.31
C ALA A 40 -16.37 -11.46 -24.67
N HIS A 41 -17.47 -11.63 -25.40
CA HIS A 41 -18.72 -12.20 -24.87
C HIS A 41 -19.09 -13.57 -25.45
N ALA A 42 -18.27 -14.16 -26.32
CA ALA A 42 -18.54 -15.48 -26.90
C ALA A 42 -18.25 -16.64 -25.92
N HIS A 43 -17.45 -16.40 -24.89
CA HIS A 43 -17.14 -17.40 -23.87
C HIS A 43 -18.08 -17.26 -22.67
N ARG A 44 -19.05 -18.18 -22.56
CA ARG A 44 -19.74 -18.40 -21.29
C ARG A 44 -18.71 -19.05 -20.36
N ALA A 45 -18.19 -18.30 -19.40
CA ALA A 45 -17.31 -18.84 -18.39
C ALA A 45 -18.04 -19.99 -17.69
N THR A 46 -17.50 -21.21 -17.78
CA THR A 46 -17.93 -22.37 -16.98
C THR A 46 -17.42 -22.17 -15.55
N GLY A 47 -17.90 -21.11 -14.90
CA GLY A 47 -17.69 -20.87 -13.48
C GLY A 47 -18.58 -21.79 -12.66
N PRO A 48 -18.23 -22.05 -11.40
CA PRO A 48 -19.13 -22.74 -10.47
C PRO A 48 -20.46 -21.98 -10.44
N GLU A 49 -21.55 -22.73 -10.53
CA GLU A 49 -22.91 -22.19 -10.47
C GLU A 49 -23.05 -21.42 -9.16
N TRP A 50 -23.37 -20.12 -9.27
CA TRP A 50 -23.57 -19.28 -8.11
C TRP A 50 -24.78 -19.83 -7.34
N ASP A 51 -24.60 -20.14 -6.05
CA ASP A 51 -25.61 -20.82 -5.23
C ASP A 51 -26.75 -19.89 -4.77
N GLY A 52 -26.76 -18.63 -5.22
CA GLY A 52 -27.80 -17.63 -4.94
C GLY A 52 -27.86 -17.18 -3.48
N LYS A 53 -26.94 -17.63 -2.63
CA LYS A 53 -26.91 -17.29 -1.21
C LYS A 53 -25.93 -16.16 -1.00
N ILE A 54 -26.46 -14.98 -0.67
CA ILE A 54 -25.66 -13.78 -0.38
C ILE A 54 -24.98 -13.85 1.00
N GLU A 55 -25.33 -14.85 1.81
CA GLU A 55 -24.80 -15.03 3.16
C GLU A 55 -23.36 -15.56 3.12
N PRO A 56 -22.41 -14.92 3.83
CA PRO A 56 -21.04 -15.40 3.91
C PRO A 56 -21.02 -16.77 4.59
N ARG A 57 -20.64 -17.82 3.83
CA ARG A 57 -20.47 -19.17 4.38
C ARG A 57 -19.34 -19.17 5.40
N LEU A 58 -19.71 -19.35 6.67
CA LEU A 58 -18.79 -19.58 7.77
C LEU A 58 -18.02 -20.89 7.49
N LEU A 59 -16.75 -20.78 7.11
CA LEU A 59 -15.87 -21.93 6.92
C LEU A 59 -15.71 -22.64 8.27
N SER A 60 -16.19 -23.88 8.37
CA SER A 60 -16.11 -24.67 9.60
C SER A 60 -14.64 -24.93 9.94
N THR A 61 -14.20 -24.47 11.11
CA THR A 61 -12.89 -24.84 11.67
C THR A 61 -12.99 -26.26 12.21
N THR A 62 -12.63 -27.26 11.41
CA THR A 62 -12.39 -28.60 11.94
C THR A 62 -11.18 -28.51 12.86
N SER A 63 -11.42 -28.50 14.16
CA SER A 63 -10.43 -28.80 15.19
C SER A 63 -9.80 -30.15 14.87
N SER A 64 -8.58 -30.15 14.33
CA SER A 64 -7.81 -31.37 14.06
C SER A 64 -7.63 -32.12 15.37
N GLY A 65 -8.37 -33.21 15.50
CA GLY A 65 -8.32 -34.11 16.64
C GLY A 65 -7.01 -34.89 16.71
N ASN A 66 -6.60 -35.15 17.96
CA ASN A 66 -5.74 -36.21 18.45
C ASN A 66 -5.33 -37.29 17.43
N LEU A 67 -4.02 -37.41 17.20
CA LEU A 67 -3.39 -38.65 16.77
C LEU A 67 -2.28 -39.01 17.77
N SER A 68 -2.59 -40.00 18.60
CA SER A 68 -1.65 -40.70 19.46
C SER A 68 -0.85 -41.73 18.65
N ALA A 69 0.47 -41.65 18.70
CA ALA A 69 1.45 -42.74 18.56
C ALA A 69 2.85 -42.10 18.71
N SER A 70 3.82 -42.59 19.45
CA SER A 70 3.99 -43.80 20.25
C SER A 70 5.21 -43.53 21.13
N SER A 71 5.12 -43.91 22.39
CA SER A 71 6.22 -43.90 23.35
C SER A 71 7.34 -44.85 22.91
N SER A 72 8.55 -44.31 22.79
CA SER A 72 9.77 -45.07 23.01
C SER A 72 10.73 -44.25 23.85
N ASP A 73 10.76 -44.69 25.11
CA ASP A 73 11.76 -44.49 26.14
C ASP A 73 13.20 -44.63 25.61
N ALA A 74 14.00 -43.58 25.79
CA ALA A 74 15.46 -43.65 25.89
C ALA A 74 15.94 -42.32 26.50
N GLY A 75 16.38 -42.40 27.76
CA GLY A 75 16.85 -41.26 28.53
C GLY A 75 18.10 -40.60 27.93
N ILE A 76 18.13 -39.27 27.99
CA ILE A 76 19.35 -38.47 27.99
C ILE A 76 19.23 -37.45 29.12
N VAL A 77 19.98 -37.73 30.18
CA VAL A 77 20.47 -36.82 31.20
C VAL A 77 21.45 -35.83 30.57
N GLY A 78 21.29 -34.52 30.78
CA GLY A 78 22.34 -33.55 30.49
C GLY A 78 21.84 -32.13 30.21
N GLY A 79 22.27 -31.18 31.05
CA GLY A 79 21.85 -29.79 31.05
C GLY A 79 22.07 -29.01 29.75
N GLY A 80 21.24 -27.98 29.59
CA GLY A 80 21.36 -27.00 28.51
C GLY A 80 20.03 -26.28 28.33
N GLY A 81 19.75 -25.30 29.20
CA GLY A 81 18.61 -24.41 29.02
C GLY A 81 18.77 -23.59 27.75
N VAL A 82 18.27 -24.11 26.62
CA VAL A 82 18.12 -23.34 25.39
C VAL A 82 16.72 -22.76 25.41
N ALA A 83 16.67 -21.44 25.57
CA ALA A 83 15.44 -20.65 25.53
C ALA A 83 14.59 -21.02 24.29
N PRO A 84 13.25 -20.96 24.39
CA PRO A 84 12.38 -21.23 23.25
C PRO A 84 12.75 -20.29 22.11
N ILE A 85 13.31 -20.87 21.05
CA ILE A 85 13.62 -20.19 19.80
C ILE A 85 12.26 -19.73 19.25
N PRO A 86 12.01 -18.43 19.05
CA PRO A 86 10.73 -17.96 18.51
C PRO A 86 10.61 -18.43 17.06
N SER A 87 9.95 -19.58 16.90
CA SER A 87 9.56 -20.11 15.60
C SER A 87 8.73 -19.06 14.88
N SER A 88 9.26 -18.61 13.75
CA SER A 88 8.50 -17.99 12.66
C SER A 88 7.46 -16.98 13.15
N SER A 89 7.96 -15.82 13.61
CA SER A 89 7.17 -14.60 13.76
C SER A 89 6.39 -14.37 12.47
N CYS A 90 5.13 -14.81 12.48
CA CYS A 90 4.17 -14.57 11.44
C CYS A 90 4.09 -13.06 11.24
N ARG A 91 4.12 -12.60 9.99
CA ARG A 91 4.02 -11.16 9.62
C ARG A 91 2.89 -10.45 10.39
N ALA A 92 1.86 -11.18 10.82
CA ALA A 92 0.78 -10.75 11.69
C ALA A 92 1.23 -10.17 13.05
N SER A 93 2.21 -10.75 13.76
CA SER A 93 2.58 -10.29 15.12
C SER A 93 3.36 -8.97 15.12
N LEU A 94 4.10 -8.65 14.05
CA LEU A 94 4.74 -7.34 13.89
C LEU A 94 3.75 -6.28 13.36
N MET A 95 2.72 -6.69 12.60
CA MET A 95 1.62 -5.81 12.19
C MET A 95 0.60 -5.56 13.30
N ALA A 96 0.55 -6.38 14.35
CA ALA A 96 -0.39 -6.25 15.46
C ALA A 96 -0.28 -4.91 16.23
N ARG A 97 0.81 -4.14 16.01
CA ARG A 97 1.01 -2.81 16.60
C ARG A 97 0.66 -1.64 15.66
N SER A 98 0.34 -1.91 14.40
CA SER A 98 0.02 -0.86 13.42
C SER A 98 -1.48 -0.66 13.34
N ASN A 99 -1.97 0.49 13.80
CA ASN A 99 -3.36 0.93 13.62
C ASN A 99 -3.52 1.87 12.41
N ILE A 100 -2.44 2.08 11.65
CA ILE A 100 -2.45 2.75 10.36
C ILE A 100 -2.35 1.68 9.27
N THR A 101 -3.40 1.54 8.46
CA THR A 101 -3.47 0.57 7.37
C THR A 101 -3.29 1.21 6.00
N ASN A 102 -3.62 2.49 5.86
CA ASN A 102 -3.59 3.19 4.59
C ASN A 102 -2.26 3.95 4.41
N TYR A 103 -1.40 3.38 3.57
CA TYR A 103 -0.18 4.02 3.12
C TYR A 103 0.14 3.61 1.69
N ALA A 104 0.81 4.49 0.97
CA ALA A 104 1.38 4.23 -0.34
C ALA A 104 2.90 4.43 -0.29
N PHE A 105 3.63 3.85 -1.22
CA PHE A 105 5.06 4.09 -1.35
C PHE A 105 5.44 4.38 -2.79
N LEU A 106 6.52 5.15 -2.95
CA LEU A 106 7.15 5.44 -4.22
C LEU A 106 8.62 5.07 -4.10
N ASP A 107 9.06 4.21 -5.01
CA ASP A 107 10.46 3.86 -5.15
C ASP A 107 11.16 4.86 -6.07
N GLU A 108 12.23 5.48 -5.58
CA GLU A 108 13.17 6.30 -6.36
C GLU A 108 14.54 5.59 -6.32
N ASP A 109 15.48 5.98 -7.18
CA ASP A 109 16.78 5.27 -7.26
C ASP A 109 17.51 5.24 -5.92
N ALA A 110 17.64 6.39 -5.26
CA ALA A 110 18.38 6.52 -3.99
C ALA A 110 17.48 6.57 -2.74
N ARG A 111 16.16 6.73 -2.91
CA ARG A 111 15.24 7.04 -1.81
C ARG A 111 13.93 6.28 -1.97
N VAL A 112 13.25 6.04 -0.86
CA VAL A 112 11.89 5.50 -0.86
C VAL A 112 11.01 6.46 -0.09
N ARG A 113 9.90 6.86 -0.69
CA ARG A 113 8.94 7.79 -0.07
C ARG A 113 7.69 7.04 0.30
N ILE A 114 7.32 7.08 1.59
CA ILE A 114 6.10 6.48 2.10
C ILE A 114 5.12 7.61 2.40
N TYR A 115 3.97 7.57 1.76
CA TYR A 115 2.86 8.48 1.95
C TYR A 115 1.86 7.83 2.90
N VAL A 116 1.70 8.41 4.08
CA VAL A 116 0.75 7.92 5.09
C VAL A 116 -0.43 8.88 5.13
N GLU A 117 -1.62 8.37 4.84
CA GLU A 117 -2.85 9.17 4.84
C GLU A 117 -3.39 9.27 6.26
N LEU A 118 -3.25 10.45 6.86
CA LEU A 118 -3.66 10.76 8.22
C LEU A 118 -4.31 12.14 8.20
N PRO A 119 -5.60 12.23 7.85
CA PRO A 119 -6.28 13.52 7.75
C PRO A 119 -6.25 14.20 9.14
N GLY A 120 -5.98 15.51 9.20
CA GLY A 120 -5.87 16.22 10.48
C GLY A 120 -4.53 16.10 11.22
N VAL A 121 -3.57 15.32 10.71
CA VAL A 121 -2.21 15.25 11.29
C VAL A 121 -1.48 16.59 11.29
N GLY A 122 -1.87 17.53 10.41
CA GLY A 122 -1.34 18.89 10.41
C GLY A 122 -1.52 19.64 11.72
N ASN A 123 -2.53 19.28 12.52
CA ASN A 123 -2.83 19.90 13.81
C ASN A 123 -1.99 19.34 14.97
N CYS A 124 -1.37 18.17 14.79
CA CYS A 124 -0.47 17.58 15.79
C CYS A 124 0.83 18.40 15.87
N ARG A 125 1.45 18.51 17.05
CA ARG A 125 2.77 19.17 17.18
C ARG A 125 3.86 18.25 16.64
N ASP A 126 4.98 18.82 16.22
CA ASP A 126 6.09 18.00 15.71
C ASP A 126 6.70 17.11 16.81
N GLU A 127 6.58 17.53 18.07
CA GLU A 127 6.98 16.78 19.27
C GLU A 127 6.14 15.51 19.49
N ASP A 128 4.88 15.50 19.03
CA ASP A 128 3.98 14.35 19.15
C ASP A 128 4.23 13.29 18.07
N VAL A 129 5.04 13.61 17.06
CA VAL A 129 5.39 12.74 15.94
C VAL A 129 6.78 12.19 16.17
N LEU A 130 6.85 10.92 16.58
CA LEU A 130 8.10 10.20 16.78
C LEU A 130 8.35 9.29 15.58
N LEU A 131 9.54 9.40 15.00
CA LEU A 131 10.01 8.54 13.93
C LEU A 131 11.26 7.82 14.39
N ASP A 132 11.13 6.53 14.68
CA ASP A 132 12.25 5.66 14.99
C ASP A 132 12.54 4.79 13.77
N PHE A 133 13.81 4.71 13.40
CA PHE A 133 14.25 3.85 12.32
C PHE A 133 15.45 3.02 12.76
N THR A 134 15.56 1.86 12.14
CA THR A 134 16.71 0.96 12.23
C THR A 134 17.11 0.58 10.81
N GLU A 135 18.17 -0.20 10.65
CA GLU A 135 18.65 -0.62 9.33
C GLU A 135 17.56 -1.32 8.51
N ARG A 136 16.64 -2.07 9.14
CA ARG A 136 15.63 -2.88 8.45
C ARG A 136 14.22 -2.73 8.99
N SER A 137 13.96 -1.76 9.86
CA SER A 137 12.62 -1.53 10.39
C SER A 137 12.36 -0.04 10.62
N LEU A 138 11.09 0.34 10.55
CA LEU A 138 10.61 1.72 10.70
C LEU A 138 9.41 1.73 11.65
N CYS A 139 9.37 2.69 12.56
CA CYS A 139 8.23 2.94 13.43
C CYS A 139 7.89 4.43 13.43
N LEU A 140 6.71 4.77 12.94
CA LEU A 140 6.11 6.09 13.11
C LEU A 140 5.08 5.99 14.24
N THR A 141 5.15 6.90 15.22
CA THR A 141 4.14 7.05 16.26
C THR A 141 3.66 8.49 16.28
N VAL A 142 2.36 8.69 16.18
CA VAL A 142 1.68 9.99 16.26
C VAL A 142 0.81 9.96 17.51
N LYS A 143 1.18 10.77 18.50
CA LYS A 143 0.43 10.89 19.76
C LYS A 143 -0.68 11.92 19.63
N ASN A 144 -1.70 11.78 20.48
CA ASN A 144 -2.80 12.75 20.58
C ASN A 144 -3.48 13.04 19.22
N TYR A 145 -3.59 12.04 18.35
CA TYR A 145 -4.20 12.25 17.05
C TYR A 145 -5.71 12.44 17.20
N VAL A 146 -6.20 13.56 16.67
CA VAL A 146 -7.63 13.88 16.64
C VAL A 146 -8.09 13.68 15.19
N PRO A 147 -8.83 12.61 14.89
CA PRO A 147 -9.37 12.43 13.54
C PRO A 147 -10.28 13.61 13.22
N PRO A 148 -10.19 14.20 12.02
CA PRO A 148 -11.13 15.20 11.59
C PRO A 148 -12.48 14.50 11.53
N SER A 149 -13.41 14.97 12.36
CA SER A 149 -14.81 14.55 12.25
C SER A 149 -15.18 14.66 10.78
N PRO A 150 -15.84 13.65 10.19
CA PRO A 150 -16.35 13.76 8.84
C PRO A 150 -17.27 14.98 8.85
N LYS A 151 -16.78 16.11 8.34
CA LYS A 151 -17.64 17.22 8.00
C LYS A 151 -18.50 16.60 6.91
N ASN A 152 -19.77 16.32 7.22
CA ASN A 152 -20.75 15.98 6.22
C ASN A 152 -20.64 17.08 5.17
N VAL A 153 -19.90 16.77 4.10
CA VAL A 153 -19.89 17.61 2.92
C VAL A 153 -21.28 17.34 2.37
N ALA A 154 -22.21 18.19 2.79
CA ALA A 154 -23.48 18.39 2.14
C ALA A 154 -23.12 18.84 0.72
N ASP A 155 -22.78 17.87 -0.12
CA ASP A 155 -22.70 18.06 -1.53
C ASP A 155 -24.14 18.16 -2.01
N THR A 156 -24.58 19.40 -2.16
CA THR A 156 -25.45 19.92 -3.22
C THR A 156 -26.03 18.85 -4.15
N SER A 157 -26.85 17.97 -3.60
CA SER A 157 -27.74 17.11 -4.35
C SER A 157 -29.10 17.74 -4.18
N VAL A 158 -29.53 18.39 -5.26
CA VAL A 158 -30.90 18.81 -5.54
C VAL A 158 -31.92 18.00 -4.72
N GLU A 159 -32.57 18.73 -3.81
CA GLU A 159 -33.97 18.61 -3.41
C GLU A 159 -34.71 17.37 -3.93
N LEU A 160 -34.68 16.30 -3.14
CA LEU A 160 -35.81 15.37 -3.07
C LEU A 160 -36.20 15.24 -1.61
N VAL A 161 -37.18 16.08 -1.27
CA VAL A 161 -37.92 16.09 -0.01
C VAL A 161 -38.54 14.71 0.19
N VAL A 162 -38.03 13.96 1.17
CA VAL A 162 -38.83 12.94 1.84
C VAL A 162 -38.63 13.11 3.34
N ASP A 163 -39.60 13.79 3.94
CA ASP A 163 -39.82 13.89 5.38
C ASP A 163 -39.80 12.51 6.05
N CYS A 164 -38.90 12.33 7.01
CA CYS A 164 -39.02 11.30 8.05
C CYS A 164 -38.64 11.91 9.41
N THR A 165 -39.62 12.65 9.94
CA THR A 165 -39.97 12.89 11.35
C THR A 165 -39.00 12.46 12.45
N ALA A 166 -38.53 13.49 13.17
CA ALA A 166 -38.33 13.62 14.61
C ALA A 166 -38.42 12.37 15.49
N LEU A 167 -37.28 12.01 16.09
CA LEU A 167 -37.25 11.52 17.46
C LEU A 167 -36.13 12.25 18.20
N GLU A 168 -36.58 13.20 19.00
CA GLU A 168 -35.76 14.00 19.91
C GLU A 168 -35.08 13.09 20.92
N GLY A 169 -33.75 13.14 20.92
CA GLY A 169 -32.89 12.57 21.95
C GLY A 169 -31.97 13.66 22.46
N ALA A 170 -32.49 14.52 23.34
CA ALA A 170 -31.72 15.40 24.18
C ALA A 170 -30.77 14.55 25.06
N GLY A 171 -29.47 14.83 24.99
CA GLY A 171 -28.47 14.09 25.76
C GLY A 171 -27.09 14.74 25.73
N GLY A 172 -26.90 15.77 26.54
CA GLY A 172 -25.65 16.06 27.24
C GLY A 172 -24.46 16.51 26.42
N GLU A 173 -24.28 17.83 26.33
CA GLU A 173 -23.01 18.50 26.10
C GLU A 173 -22.05 18.25 27.27
N ASP A 174 -21.52 17.03 27.41
CA ASP A 174 -20.32 16.79 28.21
C ASP A 174 -19.09 16.95 27.30
N ALA A 175 -18.57 18.18 27.28
CA ALA A 175 -17.28 18.55 26.72
C ALA A 175 -16.14 17.92 27.54
N SER A 176 -16.09 16.60 27.59
CA SER A 176 -14.88 15.89 27.99
C SER A 176 -13.81 16.16 26.93
N PRO A 177 -12.56 16.48 27.32
CA PRO A 177 -11.48 16.64 26.36
C PRO A 177 -11.35 15.32 25.61
N LYS A 178 -11.69 15.32 24.32
CA LYS A 178 -11.49 14.16 23.43
C LYS A 178 -10.01 13.81 23.50
N ARG A 179 -9.64 12.86 24.36
CA ARG A 179 -8.28 12.35 24.45
C ARG A 179 -7.96 11.83 23.05
N GLY A 180 -6.98 12.44 22.39
CA GLY A 180 -6.53 11.98 21.09
C GLY A 180 -6.11 10.52 21.18
N GLU A 181 -6.36 9.77 20.13
CA GLU A 181 -5.93 8.37 20.04
C GLU A 181 -4.47 8.35 19.55
N ASP A 182 -3.66 7.44 20.06
CA ASP A 182 -2.30 7.25 19.54
C ASP A 182 -2.34 6.38 18.29
N ARG A 183 -1.73 6.84 17.20
CA ARG A 183 -1.66 6.14 15.90
C ARG A 183 -0.21 5.78 15.58
N SER A 184 0.07 4.51 15.33
CA SER A 184 1.37 3.98 14.98
C SER A 184 1.35 3.19 13.66
N LEU A 185 2.44 3.34 12.91
CA LEU A 185 2.76 2.56 11.72
C LEU A 185 4.11 1.91 11.96
N SER A 186 4.13 0.58 12.09
CA SER A 186 5.32 -0.22 12.35
C SER A 186 5.59 -1.17 11.19
N LEU A 187 6.70 -0.96 10.50
CA LEU A 187 7.19 -1.81 9.42
C LEU A 187 8.36 -2.64 9.93
N GLY A 188 8.08 -3.88 10.32
CA GLY A 188 9.04 -4.74 11.00
C GLY A 188 10.23 -5.20 10.16
N ARG A 189 10.04 -5.33 8.84
CA ARG A 189 11.07 -5.87 7.94
C ARG A 189 11.02 -5.20 6.59
N LEU A 190 11.79 -4.13 6.44
CA LEU A 190 11.97 -3.42 5.18
C LEU A 190 12.63 -4.32 4.13
N TYR A 191 12.30 -4.05 2.86
CA TYR A 191 12.79 -4.82 1.72
C TYR A 191 14.32 -4.80 1.58
N ALA A 192 14.94 -3.66 1.87
CA ALA A 192 16.39 -3.47 1.89
C ALA A 192 16.82 -2.66 3.12
N GLU A 193 18.13 -2.58 3.33
CA GLU A 193 18.70 -1.76 4.40
C GLU A 193 18.62 -0.27 4.06
N ILE A 194 18.33 0.53 5.08
CA ILE A 194 18.27 1.99 4.99
C ILE A 194 19.38 2.63 5.81
N GLU A 195 19.90 3.76 5.31
CA GLU A 195 20.96 4.54 5.96
C GLU A 195 20.37 5.62 6.86
N GLY A 196 19.23 6.19 6.48
CA GLY A 196 18.58 7.25 7.24
C GLY A 196 17.10 7.36 6.92
N ALA A 197 16.35 7.97 7.83
CA ALA A 197 14.95 8.31 7.63
C ALA A 197 14.68 9.75 8.04
N THR A 198 13.82 10.43 7.29
CA THR A 198 13.32 11.76 7.62
C THR A 198 11.82 11.78 7.38
N PHE A 199 11.08 12.67 8.04
CA PHE A 199 9.66 12.86 7.76
C PHE A 199 9.33 14.32 7.48
N ARG A 200 8.23 14.52 6.76
CA ARG A 200 7.64 15.83 6.51
C ARG A 200 6.14 15.74 6.76
N LYS A 201 5.66 16.58 7.67
CA LYS A 201 4.24 16.72 7.98
C LYS A 201 3.54 17.59 6.93
N LYS A 202 2.33 17.22 6.55
CA LYS A 202 1.38 18.00 5.75
C LYS A 202 0.04 18.05 6.48
N ALA A 203 -0.89 18.86 5.99
CA ALA A 203 -2.21 19.01 6.61
C ALA A 203 -2.94 17.66 6.79
N GLU A 204 -2.87 16.80 5.78
CA GLU A 204 -3.66 15.55 5.72
C GLU A 204 -2.82 14.28 5.52
N ARG A 205 -1.49 14.43 5.47
CA ARG A 205 -0.60 13.29 5.21
C ARG A 205 0.75 13.47 5.86
N VAL A 206 1.39 12.37 6.19
CA VAL A 206 2.80 12.32 6.60
C VAL A 206 3.60 11.70 5.48
N ILE A 207 4.68 12.36 5.07
CA ILE A 207 5.59 11.86 4.04
C ILE A 207 6.87 11.43 4.74
N ILE A 208 7.16 10.14 4.74
CA ILE A 208 8.41 9.59 5.26
C ILE A 208 9.34 9.38 4.08
N THR A 209 10.57 9.89 4.15
CA THR A 209 11.60 9.69 3.14
C THR A 209 12.73 8.86 3.74
N LEU A 210 12.90 7.66 3.22
CA LEU A 210 13.96 6.73 3.58
C LEU A 210 15.11 6.85 2.57
N THR A 211 16.34 6.91 3.05
CA THR A 211 17.54 6.86 2.22
C THR A 211 18.01 5.41 2.14
N LYS A 212 18.05 4.85 0.92
CA LYS A 212 18.50 3.46 0.71
C LYS A 212 20.01 3.37 0.95
N LYS A 213 20.45 2.32 1.65
CA LYS A 213 21.87 1.98 1.76
C LYS A 213 22.43 1.56 0.39
N ASP A 214 21.66 0.73 -0.34
CA ASP A 214 21.99 0.26 -1.68
C ASP A 214 21.16 0.97 -2.77
N LYS A 215 21.73 1.99 -3.41
CA LYS A 215 21.05 2.80 -4.46
C LYS A 215 20.71 2.04 -5.74
N LYS A 216 21.30 0.86 -5.96
CA LYS A 216 21.03 0.04 -7.16
C LYS A 216 19.86 -0.93 -6.98
N ARG A 217 19.33 -1.04 -5.76
CA ARG A 217 18.29 -2.02 -5.42
C ARG A 217 16.91 -1.38 -5.58
N ALA A 218 16.16 -1.84 -6.57
CA ALA A 218 14.75 -1.49 -6.75
C ALA A 218 13.89 -2.20 -5.69
N TRP A 219 12.91 -1.48 -5.14
CA TRP A 219 11.97 -2.03 -4.15
C TRP A 219 10.67 -2.43 -4.84
N SER A 220 10.37 -3.73 -4.88
CA SER A 220 9.07 -4.22 -5.37
C SER A 220 7.95 -4.06 -4.33
N ALA A 221 8.32 -4.02 -3.05
CA ALA A 221 7.43 -3.81 -1.93
C ALA A 221 8.18 -3.06 -0.81
N VAL A 222 7.44 -2.43 0.10
CA VAL A 222 8.04 -1.81 1.31
C VAL A 222 8.56 -2.87 2.28
N ILE A 223 7.86 -4.00 2.36
CA ILE A 223 8.11 -5.07 3.33
C ILE A 223 8.59 -6.32 2.57
N ALA A 224 9.69 -6.92 3.01
CA ALA A 224 10.19 -8.21 2.48
C ALA A 224 9.25 -9.36 2.83
#